data_AF-A0A7J8F6W7-F1
#
_entry.id   AF-A0A7J8F6W7-F1
#
_cell.length_a   1.000
_cell.length_b   1.000
_cell.length_c   1.000
_cell.angle_alpha   90.00
_cell.angle_beta   90.00
_cell.angle_gamma   90.00
#
_symmetry.space_group_name_H-M   'P 1'
#
loop_
_entity.id
_entity.type
_entity.pdbx_description
1 polymer ?
#
loop_
_entity_poly.entity_id
_entity_poly.type
_entity_poly.pdbx_seq_one_letter_code
_entity_poly.pdbx_strand_id
1 'polypeptide(L)'
;MKQSKTVDVLSRKLATKKKAVSTKVMNSVMKKTISSCPASLTCDCYATDKVCSICLSRRQQVAPRAGTPGFRAPEVLTKCPNQTTAIDMWSAGVIFLSLLSGRYPFYKASDDLTALAQIMTIRGSRETIQAAKTFGKSILCSKEVPAQDLRKLCEKLRGIDANTPKLTSDVQGPASHDPTFSEKTDHKAAHLIQTPQAQHSGSSLYKGNRDGCGGCFDVCTANLEGWDKVPDEAYDLLDRLLDLNPASRITAEEALLHPFFKDMNLC
;
A
#
# COMPACT_ATOMS: atom_id res chain seq x y z
N MET A 1 -17.44 57.34 -19.27
CA MET A 1 -16.43 57.36 -18.17
C MET A 1 -16.65 56.13 -17.31
N LYS A 2 -15.66 55.35 -16.83
CA LYS A 2 -14.20 55.29 -17.05
C LYS A 2 -13.85 53.80 -17.19
N GLN A 3 -13.02 53.42 -18.17
CA GLN A 3 -12.33 52.14 -18.12
C GLN A 3 -11.15 52.25 -17.14
N SER A 4 -10.78 51.15 -16.48
CA SER A 4 -9.47 51.02 -15.82
C SER A 4 -8.75 49.80 -16.38
N LYS A 5 -7.41 49.90 -16.51
CA LYS A 5 -6.61 49.04 -17.38
C LYS A 5 -5.65 48.13 -16.59
N THR A 6 -5.40 46.94 -17.15
CA THR A 6 -4.11 46.22 -17.24
C THR A 6 -3.17 46.14 -16.03
N VAL A 7 -2.75 44.91 -15.70
CA VAL A 7 -1.33 44.53 -15.82
C VAL A 7 -1.24 43.17 -16.52
N ASP A 8 -0.57 43.14 -17.67
CA ASP A 8 -0.32 41.91 -18.46
C ASP A 8 1.12 41.44 -18.21
N VAL A 9 1.29 40.20 -17.74
CA VAL A 9 2.61 39.66 -17.39
C VAL A 9 3.25 39.02 -18.62
N LEU A 10 3.93 39.87 -19.40
CA LEU A 10 4.64 39.50 -20.62
C LEU A 10 5.58 38.29 -20.43
N SER A 11 5.17 37.17 -21.03
CA SER A 11 5.97 35.95 -21.11
C SER A 11 7.19 36.14 -22.01
N ARG A 12 8.39 36.18 -21.41
CA ARG A 12 9.65 36.23 -22.17
C ARG A 12 9.95 34.90 -22.85
N LYS A 13 9.46 34.71 -24.07
CA LYS A 13 9.90 33.62 -24.96
C LYS A 13 11.22 33.98 -25.63
N LEU A 14 12.27 33.19 -25.41
CA LEU A 14 13.50 33.24 -26.21
C LEU A 14 13.42 32.20 -27.32
N ALA A 15 13.39 32.66 -28.56
CA ALA A 15 13.44 31.78 -29.73
C ALA A 15 14.88 31.33 -30.01
N THR A 16 15.17 30.05 -29.84
CA THR A 16 16.47 29.47 -30.21
C THR A 16 16.51 29.19 -31.72
N LYS A 17 17.36 29.94 -32.45
CA LYS A 17 17.63 29.69 -33.87
C LYS A 17 18.22 28.29 -34.05
N LYS A 18 17.69 27.51 -35.00
CA LYS A 18 18.30 26.26 -35.45
C LYS A 18 19.68 26.54 -36.04
N LYS A 19 20.71 25.83 -35.58
CA LYS A 19 21.98 25.69 -36.30
C LYS A 19 22.45 24.24 -36.20
N ALA A 20 22.51 23.56 -37.34
CA ALA A 20 23.08 22.22 -37.43
C ALA A 20 24.61 22.32 -37.47
N VAL A 21 25.31 21.50 -36.69
CA VAL A 21 26.76 21.27 -36.82
C VAL A 21 27.03 19.78 -36.60
N SER A 22 27.95 19.25 -37.42
CA SER A 22 28.27 17.83 -37.55
C SER A 22 29.03 17.23 -36.36
N THR A 23 29.05 15.90 -36.32
CA THR A 23 29.83 15.07 -35.41
C THR A 23 31.33 15.33 -35.46
N LYS A 24 31.95 15.46 -34.29
CA LYS A 24 33.36 15.10 -34.07
C LYS A 24 33.55 14.60 -32.64
N VAL A 25 34.11 13.40 -32.50
CA VAL A 25 34.42 12.78 -31.21
C VAL A 25 35.72 13.36 -30.68
N MET A 26 35.70 13.95 -29.48
CA MET A 26 36.89 14.20 -28.67
C MET A 26 36.55 14.00 -27.19
N ASN A 27 37.30 13.10 -26.53
CA ASN A 27 37.21 12.90 -25.09
C ASN A 27 37.77 14.12 -24.36
N SER A 28 36.95 14.79 -23.55
CA SER A 28 37.43 15.70 -22.52
C SER A 28 36.57 15.59 -21.27
N VAL A 29 37.22 15.32 -20.13
CA VAL A 29 36.56 15.25 -18.82
C VAL A 29 36.24 16.67 -18.36
N MET A 30 35.12 17.21 -18.81
CA MET A 30 34.62 18.50 -18.32
C MET A 30 33.89 18.31 -17.00
N LYS A 31 34.43 18.91 -15.93
CA LYS A 31 33.69 19.14 -14.67
C LYS A 31 32.45 19.96 -15.01
N LYS A 32 31.30 19.29 -15.05
CA LYS A 32 30.02 19.88 -15.45
C LYS A 32 29.56 20.84 -14.35
N THR A 33 29.84 22.13 -14.53
CA THR A 33 29.36 23.19 -13.65
C THR A 33 27.83 23.07 -13.56
N ILE A 34 27.30 22.84 -12.36
CA ILE A 34 25.86 22.71 -12.15
C ILE A 34 25.25 24.09 -12.30
N SER A 35 24.89 24.44 -13.53
CA SER A 35 24.07 25.62 -13.82
C SER A 35 22.68 25.37 -13.22
N SER A 36 22.44 25.93 -12.04
CA SER A 36 21.18 25.80 -11.33
C SER A 36 20.09 26.56 -12.11
N CYS A 37 19.12 25.82 -12.66
CA CYS A 37 17.98 26.47 -13.32
C CYS A 37 17.25 27.38 -12.31
N PRO A 38 16.95 28.65 -12.66
CA PRO A 38 16.17 29.55 -11.82
C PRO A 38 14.81 28.93 -11.47
N ALA A 39 14.41 29.03 -10.20
CA ALA A 39 13.20 28.39 -9.69
C ALA A 39 11.90 28.83 -10.39
N SER A 40 11.90 30.00 -11.04
CA SER A 40 10.77 30.58 -11.77
C SER A 40 10.68 30.16 -13.25
N LEU A 41 11.64 29.40 -13.79
CA LEU A 41 11.64 29.04 -15.21
C LEU A 41 10.63 27.91 -15.51
N THR A 42 9.55 28.26 -16.21
CA THR A 42 8.51 27.32 -16.67
C THR A 42 8.92 26.56 -17.94
N CYS A 43 8.14 25.56 -18.33
CA CYS A 43 8.35 24.77 -19.54
C CYS A 43 7.03 24.16 -20.03
N ASP A 44 6.88 23.98 -21.34
CA ASP A 44 5.64 23.47 -21.98
C ASP A 44 5.35 21.97 -21.73
N CYS A 45 6.18 21.30 -20.93
CA CYS A 45 5.96 19.92 -20.49
C CYS A 45 4.88 19.76 -19.41
N TYR A 46 4.42 20.86 -18.78
CA TYR A 46 3.49 20.80 -17.65
C TYR A 46 2.17 20.11 -18.03
N ALA A 47 1.74 19.15 -17.20
CA ALA A 47 0.56 18.29 -17.45
C ALA A 47 0.59 17.52 -18.79
N THR A 48 1.78 17.23 -19.33
CA THR A 48 1.98 16.36 -20.50
C THR A 48 2.93 15.20 -20.19
N ASP A 49 2.99 14.22 -21.08
CA ASP A 49 3.92 13.08 -21.07
C ASP A 49 5.37 13.45 -21.47
N LYS A 50 5.62 14.72 -21.83
CA LYS A 50 6.90 15.18 -22.36
C LYS A 50 7.90 15.52 -21.25
N VAL A 51 9.18 15.36 -21.55
CA VAL A 51 10.30 15.85 -20.73
C VAL A 51 11.20 16.78 -21.54
N CYS A 52 11.89 17.70 -20.86
CA CYS A 52 12.89 18.58 -21.46
C CYS A 52 14.03 18.87 -20.48
N SER A 53 15.11 19.47 -20.97
CA SER A 53 16.25 19.85 -20.13
C SER A 53 15.88 20.79 -18.98
N ILE A 54 14.88 21.67 -19.17
CA ILE A 54 14.43 22.61 -18.13
C ILE A 54 13.82 21.87 -16.93
N CYS A 55 12.83 21.00 -17.13
CA CYS A 55 12.21 20.29 -16.02
C CYS A 55 13.15 19.27 -15.35
N LEU A 56 14.01 18.60 -16.12
CA LEU A 56 14.97 17.60 -15.62
C LEU A 56 16.15 18.20 -14.83
N SER A 57 16.43 19.51 -14.96
CA SER A 57 17.52 20.21 -14.25
C SER A 57 17.05 21.02 -13.04
N ARG A 58 15.76 20.93 -12.68
CA ARG A 58 15.24 21.54 -11.45
C ARG A 58 15.74 20.78 -10.22
N ARG A 59 15.95 21.51 -9.12
CA ARG A 59 16.19 20.88 -7.80
C ARG A 59 15.00 19.99 -7.42
N GLN A 60 15.28 18.84 -6.81
CA GLN A 60 14.22 17.97 -6.27
C GLN A 60 13.51 18.65 -5.08
N GLN A 61 12.20 18.43 -4.97
CA GLN A 61 11.42 18.94 -3.84
C GLN A 61 11.64 18.05 -2.60
N VAL A 62 12.05 18.67 -1.50
CA VAL A 62 12.15 18.02 -0.18
C VAL A 62 10.83 18.20 0.57
N ALA A 63 10.37 17.14 1.22
CA ALA A 63 9.22 17.13 2.11
C ALA A 63 9.41 15.99 3.15
N PRO A 64 8.79 16.07 4.33
CA PRO A 64 8.75 14.95 5.28
C PRO A 64 8.18 13.69 4.61
N ARG A 65 8.79 12.53 4.85
CA ARG A 65 8.32 11.23 4.34
C ARG A 65 8.63 10.05 5.26
N ALA A 66 8.82 10.31 6.56
CA ALA A 66 8.96 9.25 7.56
C ALA A 66 7.70 8.35 7.60
N GLY A 67 7.82 7.15 8.17
CA GLY A 67 6.73 6.17 8.26
C GLY A 67 6.91 4.93 7.37
N THR A 68 5.91 4.06 7.37
CA THR A 68 5.97 2.71 6.78
C THR A 68 5.43 2.70 5.35
N PRO A 69 6.06 1.99 4.38
CA PRO A 69 5.48 1.77 3.06
C PRO A 69 4.08 1.15 3.15
N GLY A 70 3.18 1.59 2.27
CA GLY A 70 1.77 1.16 2.27
C GLY A 70 0.82 2.01 3.13
N PHE A 71 1.30 2.73 4.15
CA PHE A 71 0.46 3.55 5.04
C PHE A 71 0.47 5.05 4.74
N ARG A 72 1.41 5.53 3.91
CA ARG A 72 1.56 6.96 3.59
C ARG A 72 0.37 7.51 2.79
N ALA A 73 -0.13 8.67 3.19
CA ALA A 73 -1.18 9.41 2.49
C ALA A 73 -0.72 10.00 1.13
N PRO A 74 -1.64 10.27 0.18
CA PRO A 74 -1.32 10.79 -1.15
C PRO A 74 -0.46 12.07 -1.14
N GLU A 75 -0.73 12.98 -0.22
CA GLU A 75 0.02 14.22 -0.02
C GLU A 75 1.48 13.97 0.43
N VAL A 76 1.75 12.90 1.19
CA VAL A 76 3.11 12.49 1.58
C VAL A 76 3.85 11.91 0.37
N LEU A 77 3.19 11.00 -0.38
CA LEU A 77 3.75 10.33 -1.55
C LEU A 77 4.12 11.34 -2.66
N THR A 78 3.25 12.34 -2.88
CA THR A 78 3.46 13.44 -3.84
C THR A 78 4.38 14.55 -3.31
N LYS A 79 4.95 14.40 -2.11
CA LYS A 79 5.91 15.33 -1.48
C LYS A 79 5.32 16.70 -1.17
N CYS A 80 4.10 16.77 -0.65
CA CYS A 80 3.55 17.99 -0.06
C CYS A 80 4.41 18.41 1.14
N PRO A 81 4.91 19.66 1.21
CA PRO A 81 5.72 20.13 2.33
C PRO A 81 4.88 20.43 3.58
N ASN A 82 3.60 20.76 3.40
CA ASN A 82 2.67 21.15 4.47
C ASN A 82 1.79 19.94 4.79
N GLN A 83 2.20 19.14 5.76
CA GLN A 83 1.47 17.95 6.23
C GLN A 83 0.80 18.26 7.56
N THR A 84 -0.33 17.58 7.83
CA THR A 84 -1.14 17.73 9.05
C THR A 84 -1.42 16.35 9.65
N THR A 85 -2.09 16.29 10.80
CA THR A 85 -2.59 15.05 11.42
C THR A 85 -3.53 14.24 10.52
N ALA A 86 -4.03 14.81 9.40
CA ALA A 86 -4.79 14.06 8.40
C ALA A 86 -4.00 12.87 7.81
N ILE A 87 -2.65 12.88 7.83
CA ILE A 87 -1.84 11.74 7.38
C ILE A 87 -2.02 10.51 8.28
N ASP A 88 -2.31 10.72 9.56
CA ASP A 88 -2.57 9.66 10.54
C ASP A 88 -3.98 9.09 10.34
N MET A 89 -4.96 9.95 10.04
CA MET A 89 -6.32 9.54 9.70
C MET A 89 -6.37 8.69 8.42
N TRP A 90 -5.55 9.02 7.41
CA TRP A 90 -5.36 8.14 6.25
C TRP A 90 -4.76 6.79 6.65
N SER A 91 -3.75 6.80 7.52
CA SER A 91 -3.09 5.58 7.99
C SER A 91 -4.07 4.67 8.75
N ALA A 92 -4.96 5.27 9.56
CA ALA A 92 -6.08 4.57 10.20
C ALA A 92 -7.07 4.00 9.16
N GLY A 93 -7.37 4.75 8.10
CA GLY A 93 -8.14 4.25 6.94
C GLY A 93 -7.49 3.04 6.26
N VAL A 94 -6.16 2.99 6.11
CA VAL A 94 -5.45 1.82 5.57
C VAL A 94 -5.51 0.61 6.51
N ILE A 95 -5.45 0.83 7.83
CA ILE A 95 -5.67 -0.23 8.83
C ILE A 95 -7.10 -0.74 8.71
N PHE A 96 -8.10 0.13 8.67
CA PHE A 96 -9.51 -0.26 8.57
C PHE A 96 -9.84 -0.95 7.25
N LEU A 97 -9.24 -0.53 6.13
CA LEU A 97 -9.28 -1.23 4.85
C LEU A 97 -8.71 -2.65 4.94
N SER A 98 -7.61 -2.83 5.69
CA SER A 98 -6.98 -4.13 5.91
C SER A 98 -7.89 -5.07 6.72
N LEU A 99 -8.54 -4.54 7.77
CA LEU A 99 -9.56 -5.25 8.55
C LEU A 99 -10.78 -5.62 7.69
N LEU A 100 -11.37 -4.64 7.00
CA LEU A 100 -12.57 -4.82 6.19
C LEU A 100 -12.36 -5.72 4.97
N SER A 101 -11.15 -5.83 4.41
CA SER A 101 -10.84 -6.75 3.30
C SER A 101 -10.23 -8.10 3.73
N GLY A 102 -9.82 -8.25 5.00
CA GLY A 102 -9.04 -9.40 5.46
C GLY A 102 -7.65 -9.51 4.82
N ARG A 103 -7.07 -8.40 4.31
CA ARG A 103 -5.77 -8.39 3.61
C ARG A 103 -4.76 -7.51 4.33
N TYR A 104 -3.63 -8.10 4.73
CA TYR A 104 -2.52 -7.38 5.35
C TYR A 104 -1.16 -7.88 4.85
N PRO A 105 -0.21 -6.98 4.49
CA PRO A 105 -0.40 -5.56 4.24
C PRO A 105 -1.27 -5.35 2.98
N PHE A 106 -2.22 -4.42 3.02
CA PHE A 106 -3.10 -4.15 1.88
C PHE A 106 -2.31 -3.59 0.68
N TYR A 107 -1.54 -2.53 0.91
CA TYR A 107 -0.65 -1.92 -0.08
C TYR A 107 0.77 -2.47 0.08
N LYS A 108 1.30 -3.08 -0.98
CA LYS A 108 2.66 -3.64 -1.04
C LYS A 108 3.43 -2.98 -2.17
N ALA A 109 4.11 -1.89 -1.85
CA ALA A 109 4.84 -1.06 -2.81
C ALA A 109 6.31 -0.87 -2.41
N SER A 110 7.20 -0.89 -3.41
CA SER A 110 8.65 -0.65 -3.27
C SER A 110 9.03 0.81 -3.08
N ASP A 111 8.18 1.72 -3.56
CA ASP A 111 8.48 3.15 -3.71
C ASP A 111 7.21 4.01 -3.65
N ASP A 112 7.40 5.32 -3.51
CA ASP A 112 6.31 6.28 -3.29
C ASP A 112 5.32 6.35 -4.48
N LEU A 113 5.78 6.16 -5.72
CA LEU A 113 4.93 6.28 -6.91
C LEU A 113 4.17 4.97 -7.20
N THR A 114 4.77 3.82 -6.94
CA THR A 114 4.07 2.53 -6.94
C THR A 114 2.96 2.51 -5.88
N ALA A 115 3.22 3.06 -4.68
CA ALA A 115 2.19 3.19 -3.64
C ALA A 115 1.03 4.10 -4.11
N LEU A 116 1.35 5.25 -4.71
CA LEU A 116 0.35 6.17 -5.25
C LEU A 116 -0.46 5.53 -6.38
N ALA A 117 0.18 4.77 -7.27
CA ALA A 117 -0.51 4.04 -8.32
C ALA A 117 -1.47 2.99 -7.75
N GLN A 118 -1.09 2.25 -6.70
CA GLN A 118 -1.99 1.31 -6.01
C GLN A 118 -3.19 2.04 -5.40
N ILE A 119 -3.01 3.19 -4.74
CA ILE A 119 -4.11 4.02 -4.24
C ILE A 119 -5.05 4.43 -5.38
N MET A 120 -4.51 4.86 -6.52
CA MET A 120 -5.29 5.23 -7.71
C MET A 120 -6.06 4.05 -8.32
N THR A 121 -5.61 2.80 -8.15
CA THR A 121 -6.40 1.62 -8.57
C THR A 121 -7.61 1.34 -7.68
N ILE A 122 -7.62 1.84 -6.44
CA ILE A 122 -8.74 1.67 -5.50
C ILE A 122 -9.65 2.89 -5.48
N ARG A 123 -9.10 4.10 -5.32
CA ARG A 123 -9.86 5.34 -5.15
C ARG A 123 -10.07 6.13 -6.46
N GLY A 124 -9.54 5.64 -7.57
CA GLY A 124 -9.70 6.24 -8.90
C GLY A 124 -8.61 7.25 -9.24
N SER A 125 -8.17 7.24 -10.50
CA SER A 125 -7.10 8.12 -10.96
C SER A 125 -7.54 9.58 -11.07
N ARG A 126 -8.76 9.82 -11.55
CA ARG A 126 -9.29 11.17 -11.80
C ARG A 126 -9.56 11.90 -10.49
N GLU A 127 -10.10 11.18 -9.52
CA GLU A 127 -10.40 11.60 -8.16
C GLU A 127 -9.08 11.97 -7.45
N THR A 128 -8.06 11.13 -7.57
CA THR A 128 -6.71 11.39 -7.00
C THR A 128 -6.04 12.60 -7.66
N ILE A 129 -6.14 12.74 -8.99
CA ILE A 129 -5.63 13.92 -9.71
C ILE A 129 -6.36 15.20 -9.27
N GLN A 130 -7.67 15.12 -9.03
CA GLN A 130 -8.47 16.27 -8.63
C GLN A 130 -8.16 16.72 -7.19
N ALA A 131 -8.04 15.78 -6.24
CA ALA A 131 -7.59 16.07 -4.89
C ALA A 131 -6.15 16.63 -4.88
N ALA A 132 -5.23 16.05 -5.65
CA ALA A 132 -3.85 16.50 -5.71
C ALA A 132 -3.68 17.97 -6.12
N LYS A 133 -4.59 18.50 -6.97
CA LYS A 133 -4.60 19.91 -7.35
C LYS A 133 -4.88 20.85 -6.16
N THR A 134 -5.70 20.44 -5.18
CA THR A 134 -6.07 21.32 -4.03
C THR A 134 -4.84 21.63 -3.17
N PHE A 135 -3.93 20.66 -3.01
CA PHE A 135 -2.64 20.82 -2.32
C PHE A 135 -1.45 21.05 -3.28
N GLY A 136 -1.71 21.60 -4.47
CA GLY A 136 -0.67 22.14 -5.35
C GLY A 136 0.17 21.12 -6.11
N LYS A 137 -0.37 19.92 -6.38
CA LYS A 137 0.32 18.84 -7.09
C LYS A 137 -0.39 18.50 -8.41
N SER A 138 0.39 18.40 -9.48
CA SER A 138 -0.08 17.92 -10.78
C SER A 138 0.33 16.46 -10.97
N ILE A 139 -0.63 15.55 -10.93
CA ILE A 139 -0.45 14.14 -11.27
C ILE A 139 -0.91 13.92 -12.71
N LEU A 140 -0.21 13.07 -13.46
CA LEU A 140 -0.60 12.61 -14.79
C LEU A 140 -0.46 11.08 -14.84
N CYS A 141 -1.47 10.40 -15.36
CA CYS A 141 -1.43 8.97 -15.65
C CYS A 141 -1.63 8.74 -17.14
N SER A 142 -0.92 7.76 -17.71
CA SER A 142 -1.06 7.35 -19.11
C SER A 142 -2.36 6.62 -19.41
N LYS A 143 -3.02 6.09 -18.38
CA LYS A 143 -4.32 5.41 -18.46
C LYS A 143 -5.19 5.84 -17.29
N GLU A 144 -6.46 6.13 -17.55
CA GLU A 144 -7.47 6.36 -16.52
C GLU A 144 -7.89 5.02 -15.88
N VAL A 145 -8.03 5.01 -14.56
CA VAL A 145 -8.50 3.88 -13.76
C VAL A 145 -9.66 4.35 -12.91
N PRO A 146 -10.86 3.73 -13.00
CA PRO A 146 -12.02 4.16 -12.24
C PRO A 146 -11.90 3.79 -10.76
N ALA A 147 -12.53 4.62 -9.91
CA ALA A 147 -12.70 4.30 -8.50
C ALA A 147 -13.48 2.99 -8.30
N GLN A 148 -13.10 2.23 -7.28
CA GLN A 148 -13.76 1.00 -6.88
C GLN A 148 -14.79 1.28 -5.79
N ASP A 149 -15.88 0.53 -5.82
CA ASP A 149 -16.83 0.42 -4.71
C ASP A 149 -16.15 -0.32 -3.55
N LEU A 150 -15.95 0.36 -2.42
CA LEU A 150 -15.19 -0.17 -1.29
C LEU A 150 -15.86 -1.39 -0.65
N ARG A 151 -17.20 -1.45 -0.64
CA ARG A 151 -17.97 -2.60 -0.14
C ARG A 151 -17.66 -3.83 -0.98
N LYS A 152 -17.95 -3.75 -2.29
CA LYS A 152 -17.74 -4.85 -3.24
C LYS A 152 -16.28 -5.30 -3.29
N LEU A 153 -15.33 -4.36 -3.19
CA LEU A 153 -13.91 -4.67 -3.12
C LEU A 153 -13.56 -5.47 -1.86
N CYS A 154 -13.96 -5.00 -0.69
CA CYS A 154 -13.64 -5.64 0.59
C CYS A 154 -14.30 -7.02 0.74
N GLU A 155 -15.58 -7.15 0.41
CA GLU A 155 -16.33 -8.41 0.48
C GLU A 155 -15.71 -9.49 -0.44
N LYS A 156 -15.43 -9.12 -1.70
CA LYS A 156 -14.74 -9.99 -2.66
C LYS A 156 -13.33 -10.38 -2.21
N LEU A 157 -12.57 -9.45 -1.62
CA LEU A 157 -11.23 -9.76 -1.09
C LEU A 157 -11.28 -10.69 0.12
N ARG A 158 -12.36 -10.70 0.92
CA ARG A 158 -12.56 -11.66 2.00
C ARG A 158 -12.87 -13.07 1.50
N GLY A 159 -13.32 -13.21 0.25
CA GLY A 159 -13.77 -14.49 -0.31
C GLY A 159 -15.24 -14.82 -0.02
N ILE A 160 -16.05 -13.82 0.36
CA ILE A 160 -17.52 -13.97 0.44
C ILE A 160 -18.10 -13.79 -0.99
N ASP A 161 -17.79 -14.72 -1.89
CA ASP A 161 -18.47 -14.83 -3.18
C ASP A 161 -19.61 -15.85 -3.06
N ALA A 162 -20.82 -15.47 -3.47
CA ALA A 162 -22.09 -16.13 -3.12
C ALA A 162 -22.39 -17.46 -3.87
N ASN A 163 -21.42 -18.35 -4.00
CA ASN A 163 -21.53 -19.60 -4.79
C ASN A 163 -20.94 -20.85 -4.11
N THR A 164 -21.02 -20.95 -2.78
CA THR A 164 -20.83 -22.21 -2.07
C THR A 164 -22.21 -22.77 -1.67
N PRO A 165 -22.66 -23.91 -2.23
CA PRO A 165 -23.87 -24.55 -1.74
C PRO A 165 -23.69 -24.90 -0.28
N LYS A 166 -24.61 -24.45 0.59
CA LYS A 166 -24.72 -25.02 1.93
C LYS A 166 -25.13 -26.48 1.77
N LEU A 167 -24.17 -27.38 1.87
CA LEU A 167 -24.46 -28.80 2.01
C LEU A 167 -25.20 -28.94 3.35
N THR A 168 -26.48 -29.28 3.28
CA THR A 168 -27.31 -29.53 4.45
C THR A 168 -26.72 -30.71 5.20
N SER A 169 -26.26 -30.45 6.42
CA SER A 169 -25.89 -31.52 7.35
C SER A 169 -27.16 -32.16 7.88
N ASP A 170 -27.74 -33.07 7.10
CA ASP A 170 -28.85 -33.88 7.55
C ASP A 170 -28.39 -34.83 8.67
N VAL A 171 -29.14 -34.80 9.76
CA VAL A 171 -28.88 -35.56 10.98
C VAL A 171 -29.30 -37.01 10.77
N GLN A 172 -28.38 -37.95 10.94
CA GLN A 172 -28.74 -39.33 11.30
C GLN A 172 -27.82 -39.83 12.42
N GLY A 173 -28.42 -40.43 13.45
CA GLY A 173 -27.78 -40.78 14.71
C GLY A 173 -26.82 -41.99 14.67
N PRO A 174 -26.28 -42.37 15.84
CA PRO A 174 -25.07 -43.19 15.94
C PRO A 174 -25.31 -44.69 15.75
N ALA A 175 -24.34 -45.35 15.13
CA ALA A 175 -24.18 -46.80 15.18
C ALA A 175 -22.76 -47.14 15.68
N SER A 176 -22.70 -47.84 16.82
CA SER A 176 -21.52 -48.50 17.35
C SER A 176 -20.96 -49.54 16.38
N HIS A 177 -19.64 -49.82 16.42
CA HIS A 177 -19.11 -51.15 16.75
C HIS A 177 -17.57 -51.14 16.91
N ASP A 178 -17.11 -51.85 17.94
CA ASP A 178 -15.71 -52.24 18.24
C ASP A 178 -15.19 -53.22 17.16
N PRO A 179 -13.87 -53.39 16.97
CA PRO A 179 -13.26 -54.56 17.62
C PRO A 179 -11.80 -54.41 18.10
N THR A 180 -11.44 -55.21 19.11
CA THR A 180 -10.06 -55.36 19.62
C THR A 180 -9.59 -56.83 19.57
N PHE A 181 -8.27 -57.06 19.48
CA PHE A 181 -7.53 -58.35 19.53
C PHE A 181 -7.70 -59.32 18.32
N SER A 182 -6.71 -60.12 17.88
CA SER A 182 -5.25 -60.19 18.15
C SER A 182 -4.63 -61.32 17.30
N GLU A 183 -3.37 -61.19 16.82
CA GLU A 183 -2.51 -62.39 16.62
C GLU A 183 -1.00 -62.09 16.76
N LYS A 184 -0.25 -63.10 17.21
CA LYS A 184 1.23 -63.19 17.27
C LYS A 184 1.70 -63.94 16.00
N THR A 185 2.95 -63.98 15.52
CA THR A 185 4.26 -64.09 16.19
C THR A 185 5.29 -63.12 15.52
N ASP A 186 6.63 -63.22 15.51
CA ASP A 186 7.60 -64.29 15.86
C ASP A 186 8.93 -63.71 16.43
N HIS A 187 10.04 -64.45 16.30
CA HIS A 187 11.33 -64.19 16.93
C HIS A 187 12.48 -63.96 15.92
N LYS A 188 13.42 -63.06 16.25
CA LYS A 188 14.84 -63.45 16.39
C LYS A 188 15.70 -62.41 17.12
N ALA A 189 16.79 -62.90 17.70
CA ALA A 189 17.57 -62.20 18.73
C ALA A 189 18.96 -61.74 18.24
N ALA A 190 19.55 -60.77 18.96
CA ALA A 190 20.98 -60.73 19.25
C ALA A 190 21.30 -59.88 20.51
N HIS A 191 21.75 -60.57 21.57
CA HIS A 191 22.80 -60.19 22.54
C HIS A 191 23.92 -59.29 21.96
N LEU A 192 24.74 -58.46 22.65
CA LEU A 192 25.01 -58.03 24.06
C LEU A 192 25.58 -56.57 23.94
N ILE A 193 26.15 -55.82 24.92
CA ILE A 193 26.66 -56.06 26.29
C ILE A 193 26.55 -54.74 27.14
N GLN A 194 26.90 -54.77 28.43
CA GLN A 194 27.11 -53.58 29.28
C GLN A 194 28.50 -52.95 28.94
N THR A 195 28.93 -51.74 29.32
CA THR A 195 29.05 -51.10 30.65
C THR A 195 29.39 -49.59 30.47
N PRO A 196 29.40 -48.76 31.54
CA PRO A 196 29.43 -47.30 31.41
C PRO A 196 30.84 -46.69 31.48
N GLN A 197 30.99 -45.47 30.95
CA GLN A 197 31.92 -44.49 31.50
C GLN A 197 31.47 -43.06 31.19
N ALA A 198 31.25 -42.27 32.24
CA ALA A 198 31.19 -40.83 32.13
C ALA A 198 32.62 -40.29 32.34
N GLN A 199 33.07 -39.33 31.53
CA GLN A 199 33.80 -38.16 32.00
C GLN A 199 34.13 -37.14 30.89
N HIS A 200 34.09 -35.86 31.31
CA HIS A 200 34.85 -34.71 30.80
C HIS A 200 34.74 -34.23 29.34
N SER A 201 34.06 -33.08 29.22
CA SER A 201 34.69 -31.79 28.87
C SER A 201 35.64 -31.72 27.67
N GLY A 202 35.17 -31.15 26.56
CA GLY A 202 36.04 -30.67 25.47
C GLY A 202 35.26 -29.92 24.40
N SER A 203 35.56 -28.64 24.18
CA SER A 203 35.02 -27.86 23.06
C SER A 203 35.75 -28.20 21.75
N SER A 204 35.04 -28.13 20.61
CA SER A 204 35.55 -27.47 19.38
C SER A 204 34.65 -27.76 18.16
N LEU A 205 33.85 -26.73 17.80
CA LEU A 205 33.72 -26.14 16.46
C LEU A 205 33.49 -27.00 15.18
N TYR A 206 32.70 -26.36 14.31
CA TYR A 206 32.62 -26.47 12.85
C TYR A 206 31.63 -27.47 12.21
N LYS A 207 30.82 -26.84 11.34
CA LYS A 207 30.35 -27.30 10.02
C LYS A 207 28.96 -27.93 10.00
N GLY A 208 27.96 -27.09 9.70
CA GLY A 208 26.58 -27.53 9.54
C GLY A 208 26.20 -27.86 8.11
N ASN A 209 24.93 -28.19 7.90
CA ASN A 209 24.20 -27.82 6.69
C ASN A 209 22.68 -27.79 6.96
N ARG A 210 21.97 -27.17 6.02
CA ARG A 210 20.51 -27.21 5.74
C ARG A 210 19.69 -28.30 6.45
N ASP A 211 18.49 -27.93 6.92
CA ASP A 211 17.27 -28.28 6.19
C ASP A 211 16.08 -27.36 6.52
N GLY A 212 15.10 -27.33 5.62
CA GLY A 212 14.03 -26.32 5.62
C GLY A 212 12.89 -26.64 6.59
N CYS A 213 12.53 -25.69 7.44
CA CYS A 213 11.27 -25.72 8.18
C CYS A 213 10.18 -25.07 7.32
N GLY A 214 9.26 -25.88 6.80
CA GLY A 214 8.04 -25.39 6.15
C GLY A 214 7.19 -24.68 7.19
N GLY A 215 7.02 -23.36 7.04
CA GLY A 215 6.15 -22.58 7.91
C GLY A 215 4.72 -23.10 7.80
N CYS A 216 4.22 -23.69 8.89
CA CYS A 216 2.82 -24.07 9.00
C CYS A 216 1.98 -22.79 8.83
N PHE A 217 1.23 -22.72 7.73
CA PHE A 217 0.18 -21.70 7.59
C PHE A 217 -0.92 -22.11 8.55
N ASP A 218 -0.87 -21.54 9.76
CA ASP A 218 -1.97 -21.66 10.71
C ASP A 218 -3.15 -20.86 10.15
N VAL A 219 -3.98 -21.55 9.37
CA VAL A 219 -5.29 -21.05 8.95
C VAL A 219 -6.15 -21.07 10.20
N CYS A 220 -6.07 -19.98 10.96
CA CYS A 220 -7.05 -19.69 12.00
C CYS A 220 -8.43 -19.72 11.35
N THR A 221 -9.16 -20.82 11.55
CA THR A 221 -10.54 -20.98 11.10
C THR A 221 -11.36 -19.87 11.74
N ALA A 222 -11.61 -18.80 10.98
CA ALA A 222 -12.23 -17.60 11.51
C ALA A 222 -13.63 -17.95 12.00
N ASN A 223 -13.97 -17.53 13.22
CA ASN A 223 -15.37 -17.44 13.60
C ASN A 223 -16.00 -16.34 12.72
N LEU A 224 -16.78 -16.74 11.72
CA LEU A 224 -17.30 -15.85 10.67
C LEU A 224 -18.50 -15.00 11.13
N GLU A 225 -19.00 -15.24 12.34
CA GLU A 225 -20.13 -14.51 12.93
C GLU A 225 -19.93 -12.99 12.85
N GLY A 226 -20.88 -12.31 12.21
CA GLY A 226 -20.89 -10.85 12.02
C GLY A 226 -20.32 -10.35 10.68
N TRP A 227 -19.49 -11.12 9.97
CA TRP A 227 -18.92 -10.68 8.69
C TRP A 227 -19.86 -10.85 7.49
N ASP A 228 -20.94 -11.61 7.63
CA ASP A 228 -21.97 -11.83 6.60
C ASP A 228 -22.77 -10.56 6.26
N LYS A 229 -22.80 -9.57 7.16
CA LYS A 229 -23.56 -8.31 6.99
C LYS A 229 -22.83 -7.13 7.63
N VAL A 230 -21.74 -6.68 7.01
CA VAL A 230 -21.05 -5.44 7.41
C VAL A 230 -21.96 -4.22 7.14
N PRO A 231 -22.22 -3.34 8.11
CA PRO A 231 -23.09 -2.16 7.95
C PRO A 231 -22.54 -1.13 6.95
N ASP A 232 -23.42 -0.33 6.33
CA ASP A 232 -23.02 0.72 5.37
C ASP A 232 -22.17 1.81 6.03
N GLU A 233 -22.44 2.09 7.32
CA GLU A 233 -21.70 3.02 8.16
C GLU A 233 -20.21 2.68 8.27
N ALA A 234 -19.82 1.40 8.14
CA ALA A 234 -18.43 0.98 8.11
C ALA A 234 -17.73 1.47 6.84
N TYR A 235 -18.43 1.42 5.70
CA TYR A 235 -17.89 1.85 4.41
C TYR A 235 -17.96 3.37 4.22
N ASP A 236 -18.95 4.07 4.80
CA ASP A 236 -18.96 5.53 4.86
C ASP A 236 -17.77 6.06 5.69
N LEU A 237 -17.52 5.48 6.87
CA LEU A 237 -16.34 5.83 7.67
C LEU A 237 -15.03 5.54 6.92
N LEU A 238 -14.96 4.39 6.24
CA LEU A 238 -13.78 4.03 5.45
C LEU A 238 -13.55 5.03 4.29
N ASP A 239 -14.62 5.45 3.59
CA ASP A 239 -14.53 6.41 2.49
C ASP A 239 -14.00 7.77 2.97
N ARG A 240 -14.50 8.24 4.13
CA ARG A 240 -14.07 9.48 4.81
C ARG A 240 -12.62 9.43 5.32
N LEU A 241 -12.17 8.29 5.85
CA LEU A 241 -10.77 8.09 6.26
C LEU A 241 -9.84 8.03 5.05
N LEU A 242 -10.29 7.43 3.94
CA LEU A 242 -9.59 7.35 2.67
C LEU A 242 -9.97 8.48 1.69
N ASP A 243 -10.34 9.65 2.23
CA ASP A 243 -10.44 10.87 1.42
C ASP A 243 -9.05 11.26 0.90
N LEU A 244 -8.99 11.47 -0.41
CA LEU A 244 -7.78 11.83 -1.13
C LEU A 244 -7.37 13.29 -0.87
N ASN A 245 -8.30 14.13 -0.42
CA ASN A 245 -8.06 15.52 -0.05
C ASN A 245 -7.85 15.65 1.47
N PRO A 246 -6.62 15.96 1.96
CA PRO A 246 -6.34 16.05 3.40
C PRO A 246 -7.06 17.19 4.13
N ALA A 247 -7.70 18.11 3.40
CA ALA A 247 -8.47 19.22 3.98
C ALA A 247 -9.95 18.87 4.26
N SER A 248 -10.48 17.80 3.66
CA SER A 248 -11.85 17.30 3.90
C SER A 248 -11.89 15.90 4.53
N ARG A 249 -10.74 15.23 4.65
CA ARG A 249 -10.56 13.97 5.37
C ARG A 249 -10.99 14.13 6.83
N ILE A 250 -11.79 13.19 7.32
CA ILE A 250 -12.35 13.19 8.68
C ILE A 250 -11.25 13.25 9.75
N THR A 251 -11.47 14.06 10.79
CA THR A 251 -10.62 14.15 11.97
C THR A 251 -10.88 13.01 12.96
N ALA A 252 -9.99 12.82 13.94
CA ALA A 252 -10.19 11.81 14.97
C ALA A 252 -11.45 12.07 15.83
N GLU A 253 -11.74 13.33 16.14
CA GLU A 253 -12.91 13.75 16.93
C GLU A 253 -14.21 13.45 16.17
N GLU A 254 -14.30 13.86 14.90
CA GLU A 254 -15.45 13.56 14.04
C GLU A 254 -15.61 12.05 13.80
N ALA A 255 -14.51 11.30 13.70
CA ALA A 255 -14.55 9.86 13.53
C ALA A 255 -15.15 9.14 14.75
N LEU A 256 -14.88 9.60 15.98
CA LEU A 256 -15.50 9.06 17.21
C LEU A 256 -17.00 9.33 17.28
N LEU A 257 -17.47 10.44 16.71
CA LEU A 257 -18.89 10.80 16.60
C LEU A 257 -19.61 10.12 15.42
N HIS A 258 -18.92 9.29 14.63
CA HIS A 258 -19.48 8.66 13.44
C HIS A 258 -20.56 7.61 13.80
N PRO A 259 -21.67 7.49 13.05
CA PRO A 259 -22.73 6.49 13.30
C PRO A 259 -22.25 5.04 13.42
N PHE A 260 -21.10 4.70 12.84
CA PHE A 260 -20.45 3.40 13.01
C PHE A 260 -20.13 3.03 14.48
N PHE A 261 -19.96 4.02 15.35
CA PHE A 261 -19.68 3.83 16.79
C PHE A 261 -20.88 4.10 17.69
N LYS A 262 -22.08 4.31 17.13
CA LYS A 262 -23.27 4.77 17.85
C LYS A 262 -23.65 3.96 19.10
N ASP A 263 -23.44 2.64 19.07
CA ASP A 263 -23.78 1.73 20.17
C ASP A 263 -22.58 1.39 21.06
N MET A 264 -21.39 1.95 20.76
CA MET A 264 -20.23 1.89 21.66
C MET A 264 -20.28 3.10 22.60
N ASN A 265 -20.57 2.84 23.88
CA ASN A 265 -20.35 3.83 24.94
C ASN A 265 -18.85 4.15 25.05
N LEU A 266 -18.40 5.14 24.29
CA LEU A 266 -17.11 5.78 24.42
C LEU A 266 -17.15 6.68 25.67
N CYS A 267 -16.92 6.04 26.82
CA CYS A 267 -16.88 6.66 28.15
C CYS A 267 -15.70 7.63 28.34
#